data_AF-A0A2N4YX38-F1
#
_entry.id   AF-A0A2N4YX38-F1
#
_cell.length_a   1.000
_cell.length_b   1.000
_cell.length_c   1.000
_cell.angle_alpha   90.00
_cell.angle_beta   90.00
_cell.angle_gamma   90.00
#
_symmetry.space_group_name_H-M   'P 1'
#
loop_
_entity.id
_entity.type
_entity.pdbx_description
1 polymer ?
#
loop_
_entity_poly.entity_id
_entity_poly.type
_entity_poly.pdbx_seq_one_letter_code
_entity_poly.pdbx_strand_id
1 'polypeptide(L)'
;AERYAELDAMGPGARAEHDAAIAELREKLGFGTPAKTAVQIKLPGLPKLGSDAEWYQGFSAGAGSMREACAAALISAGVEIIGETK
;
A
#
# COMPACT_ATOMS: atom_id res chain seq x y z
N ALA A 1 -18.65 31.87 18.41
CA ALA A 1 -18.10 32.86 17.43
C ALA A 1 -16.75 33.42 17.87
N GLU A 2 -16.44 33.45 19.18
CA GLU A 2 -15.25 34.14 19.71
C GLU A 2 -13.91 33.43 19.48
N ARG A 3 -13.90 32.10 19.29
CA ARG A 3 -12.68 31.31 19.05
C ARG A 3 -11.94 31.64 17.73
N TYR A 4 -12.58 32.34 16.80
CA TYR A 4 -11.96 32.77 15.53
C TYR A 4 -11.53 34.25 15.55
N ALA A 5 -11.92 35.03 16.54
CA ALA A 5 -11.52 36.44 16.66
C ALA A 5 -10.06 36.59 17.13
N GLU A 6 -9.57 35.66 17.97
CA GLU A 6 -8.19 35.65 18.45
C GLU A 6 -7.17 35.26 17.35
N LEU A 7 -7.59 34.42 16.39
CA LEU A 7 -6.78 34.04 15.22
C LEU A 7 -6.66 35.18 14.19
N ASP A 8 -7.66 36.06 14.11
CA ASP A 8 -7.64 37.25 13.26
C ASP A 8 -6.90 38.43 13.89
N ALA A 9 -6.74 38.43 15.21
CA ALA A 9 -5.89 39.37 15.96
C ALA A 9 -4.40 38.99 15.99
N MET A 10 -4.03 37.75 15.60
CA MET A 10 -2.63 37.32 15.54
C MET A 10 -1.92 37.97 14.35
N GLY A 11 -0.93 38.81 14.68
CA GLY A 11 0.00 39.38 13.70
C GLY A 11 0.73 38.29 12.89
N PRO A 12 1.32 38.65 11.74
CA PRO A 12 1.90 37.69 10.79
C PRO A 12 2.99 36.77 11.39
N GLY A 13 3.70 37.22 12.43
CA GLY A 13 4.67 36.39 13.16
C GLY A 13 4.04 35.23 13.93
N ALA A 14 2.97 35.48 14.69
CA ALA A 14 2.29 34.46 15.49
C ALA A 14 1.62 33.38 14.60
N ARG A 15 1.15 33.76 13.41
CA ARG A 15 0.64 32.81 12.41
C ARG A 15 1.76 31.91 11.87
N ALA A 16 2.92 32.48 11.55
CA ALA A 16 4.07 31.72 11.08
C ALA A 16 4.60 30.74 12.13
N GLU A 17 4.63 31.14 13.41
CA GLU A 17 5.01 30.28 14.52
C GLU A 17 4.03 29.11 14.71
N HIS A 18 2.73 29.38 14.60
CA HIS A 18 1.70 28.36 14.67
C HIS A 18 1.80 27.36 13.50
N ASP A 19 2.02 27.85 12.29
CA ASP A 19 2.20 26.99 11.11
C ASP A 19 3.48 26.15 11.21
N ALA A 20 4.56 26.71 11.77
CA ALA A 20 5.80 25.99 12.05
C ALA A 20 5.59 24.90 13.12
N ALA A 21 4.84 25.18 14.19
CA ALA A 21 4.49 24.19 15.20
C ALA A 21 3.62 23.05 14.63
N ILE A 22 2.70 23.37 13.72
CA ILE A 22 1.90 22.35 13.00
C ILE A 22 2.80 21.49 12.11
N ALA A 23 3.76 22.09 11.40
CA ALA A 23 4.70 21.34 10.56
C ALA A 23 5.54 20.36 11.39
N GLU A 24 6.07 20.81 12.53
CA GLU A 24 6.85 19.97 13.45
C GLU A 24 6.01 18.81 14.03
N LEU A 25 4.76 19.08 14.42
CA LEU A 25 3.85 18.05 14.91
C LEU A 25 3.50 17.03 13.82
N ARG A 26 3.28 17.48 12.58
CA ARG A 26 3.01 16.57 11.45
C ARG A 26 4.20 15.66 11.17
N GLU A 27 5.42 16.17 11.23
CA GLU A 27 6.63 15.37 11.08
C GLU A 27 6.75 14.33 12.20
N LYS A 28 6.65 14.75 13.46
CA LYS A 28 6.76 13.87 14.63
C LYS A 28 5.71 12.76 14.65
N LEU A 29 4.49 13.09 14.20
CA LEU A 29 3.36 12.16 14.15
C LEU A 29 3.27 11.41 12.82
N GLY A 30 4.19 11.64 11.88
CA GLY A 30 4.25 10.94 10.59
C GLY A 30 3.15 11.30 9.59
N PHE A 31 2.41 12.38 9.79
CA PHE A 31 1.38 12.85 8.86
C PHE A 31 2.02 13.31 7.54
N GLY A 32 1.79 12.56 6.47
CA GLY A 32 2.40 12.80 5.15
C GLY A 32 3.41 11.73 4.75
N THR A 33 3.83 10.89 5.71
CA THR A 33 4.46 9.61 5.37
C THR A 33 3.32 8.71 4.93
N PRO A 34 3.24 8.27 3.66
CA PRO A 34 2.30 7.22 3.32
C PRO A 34 2.70 6.03 4.20
N ALA A 35 1.80 5.58 5.06
CA ALA A 35 1.97 4.35 5.82
C ALA A 35 1.94 3.18 4.83
N LYS A 36 3.00 3.07 4.03
CA LYS A 36 3.32 1.90 3.22
C LYS A 36 3.90 0.87 4.18
N THR A 37 3.09 0.37 5.10
CA THR A 37 3.20 -1.06 5.39
C THR A 37 2.74 -1.73 4.11
N ALA A 38 3.65 -1.82 3.12
CA ALA A 38 3.45 -2.64 1.94
C ALA A 38 3.21 -4.03 2.51
N VAL A 39 1.94 -4.44 2.52
CA VAL A 39 1.58 -5.78 2.98
C VAL A 39 2.28 -6.69 1.99
N GLN A 40 3.30 -7.40 2.47
CA GLN A 40 4.09 -8.28 1.65
C GLN A 40 3.55 -9.69 1.81
N ILE A 41 3.18 -10.34 0.71
CA ILE A 41 2.65 -11.69 0.73
C ILE A 41 3.42 -12.60 -0.23
N LYS A 42 3.54 -13.87 0.13
CA LYS A 42 4.11 -14.89 -0.75
C LYS A 42 3.00 -15.78 -1.26
N LEU A 43 2.77 -15.79 -2.57
CA LEU A 43 1.79 -16.68 -3.17
C LEU A 43 2.26 -18.15 -3.04
N PRO A 44 1.40 -19.06 -2.56
CA PRO A 44 1.76 -20.48 -2.44
C PRO A 44 2.11 -21.07 -3.80
N GLY A 45 3.02 -22.05 -3.84
CA GLY A 45 3.37 -22.75 -5.07
C GLY A 45 2.16 -23.42 -5.73
N LEU A 46 2.15 -23.50 -7.06
CA LEU A 46 1.10 -24.24 -7.75
C LEU A 46 1.21 -25.73 -7.43
N PRO A 47 0.07 -26.44 -7.30
CA PRO A 47 0.09 -27.88 -7.13
C PRO A 47 0.76 -28.54 -8.34
N LYS A 48 1.79 -29.36 -8.08
CA LYS A 48 2.43 -30.17 -9.11
C LYS A 48 1.60 -31.44 -9.28
N LEU A 49 1.06 -31.63 -10.47
CA LEU A 49 0.51 -32.91 -10.85
C LEU A 49 1.66 -33.89 -10.99
N GLY A 50 1.58 -35.05 -10.36
CA GLY A 50 2.63 -36.09 -10.43
C GLY A 50 2.74 -36.77 -11.80
N SER A 51 2.12 -36.20 -12.83
CA SER A 51 1.99 -36.78 -14.15
C SER A 51 1.91 -35.64 -15.18
N ASP A 52 2.79 -35.68 -16.18
CA ASP A 52 2.92 -34.67 -17.24
C ASP A 52 2.06 -34.98 -18.49
N ALA A 53 1.08 -35.87 -18.35
CA ALA A 53 0.25 -36.30 -19.44
C ALA A 53 -0.58 -35.13 -20.02
N GLU A 54 -0.83 -35.14 -21.34
CA GLU A 54 -1.46 -34.01 -22.04
C GLU A 54 -2.81 -33.57 -21.45
N TRP A 55 -3.60 -34.51 -20.93
CA TRP A 55 -4.89 -34.21 -20.28
C TRP A 55 -4.77 -33.36 -19.01
N TYR A 56 -3.57 -33.30 -18.41
CA TYR A 56 -3.25 -32.50 -17.22
C TYR A 56 -2.58 -31.16 -17.55
N GLN A 57 -2.14 -30.96 -18.79
CA GLN A 57 -1.54 -29.69 -19.22
C GLN A 57 -2.56 -28.55 -19.16
N GLY A 58 -3.84 -28.81 -19.47
CA GLY A 58 -4.91 -27.82 -19.36
C GLY A 58 -5.12 -27.32 -17.91
N PHE A 59 -4.99 -28.21 -16.92
CA PHE A 59 -5.05 -27.83 -15.51
C PHE A 59 -3.84 -26.98 -15.10
N SER A 60 -2.64 -27.37 -15.55
CA SER A 60 -1.41 -26.61 -15.26
C SER A 60 -1.47 -25.20 -15.85
N ALA A 61 -1.93 -25.07 -17.09
CA ALA A 61 -2.14 -23.78 -17.75
C ALA A 61 -3.22 -22.94 -17.06
N GLY A 62 -4.34 -23.56 -16.67
CA GLY A 62 -5.43 -22.88 -15.95
C GLY A 62 -5.01 -22.40 -14.56
N ALA A 63 -4.30 -23.22 -13.81
CA ALA A 63 -3.79 -22.88 -12.48
C ALA A 63 -2.75 -21.74 -12.55
N GLY A 64 -1.91 -21.73 -13.60
CA GLY A 64 -1.00 -20.62 -13.91
C GLY A 64 -1.75 -19.30 -14.12
N SER A 65 -2.73 -19.29 -15.02
CA SER A 65 -3.51 -18.08 -15.33
C SER A 65 -4.28 -17.53 -14.11
N MET A 66 -4.86 -18.41 -13.29
CA MET A 66 -5.54 -17.98 -12.05
C MET A 66 -4.57 -17.34 -11.05
N ARG A 67 -3.34 -17.85 -10.96
CA ARG A 67 -2.30 -17.26 -10.10
C ARG A 67 -1.91 -15.87 -10.58
N GLU A 68 -1.71 -15.71 -11.89
CA GLU A 68 -1.40 -14.40 -12.49
C GLU A 68 -2.51 -13.39 -12.25
N ALA A 69 -3.78 -13.80 -12.41
CA ALA A 69 -4.93 -12.94 -12.11
C ALA A 69 -5.00 -12.54 -10.63
N CYS A 70 -4.68 -13.47 -9.72
CA CYS A 70 -4.60 -13.21 -8.29
C CYS A 70 -3.46 -12.21 -7.98
N ALA A 71 -2.29 -12.42 -8.57
CA ALA A 71 -1.15 -11.53 -8.40
C ALA A 71 -1.47 -10.10 -8.87
N ALA A 72 -2.09 -9.97 -10.05
CA ALA A 72 -2.52 -8.68 -10.58
C ALA A 72 -3.53 -7.97 -9.66
N ALA A 73 -4.48 -8.70 -9.08
CA ALA A 73 -5.46 -8.15 -8.14
C ALA A 73 -4.80 -7.65 -6.84
N LEU A 74 -3.82 -8.39 -6.32
CA LEU A 74 -3.06 -8.04 -5.12
C LEU A 74 -2.18 -6.80 -5.35
N ILE A 75 -1.47 -6.74 -6.47
CA ILE A 75 -0.68 -5.56 -6.87
C ILE A 75 -1.59 -4.34 -7.04
N SER A 76 -2.76 -4.51 -7.66
CA SER A 76 -3.75 -3.43 -7.82
C SER A 76 -4.30 -2.93 -6.48
N ALA A 77 -4.36 -3.80 -5.47
CA ALA A 77 -4.73 -3.44 -4.10
C ALA A 77 -3.58 -2.82 -3.29
N GLY A 78 -2.39 -2.64 -3.89
CA GLY A 78 -1.21 -2.07 -3.23
C GLY A 78 -0.45 -3.07 -2.35
N VAL A 79 -0.66 -4.37 -2.55
CA VAL A 79 0.01 -5.47 -1.84
C VAL A 79 1.22 -5.92 -2.67
N GLU A 80 2.39 -6.01 -2.06
CA GLU A 80 3.62 -6.44 -2.72
C GLU A 80 3.75 -7.97 -2.64
N ILE A 81 4.09 -8.62 -3.76
CA ILE A 81 4.23 -10.08 -3.82
C ILE A 81 5.71 -10.44 -3.80
N ILE A 82 6.13 -11.17 -2.76
CA ILE A 82 7.52 -11.59 -2.59
C ILE A 82 7.76 -12.91 -3.32
N GLY A 83 8.78 -12.94 -4.19
CA GLY A 83 9.27 -14.17 -4.82
C GLY A 83 8.58 -14.58 -6.12
N GLU A 84 7.83 -13.68 -6.77
CA GLU A 84 7.55 -13.82 -8.20
C GLU A 84 8.79 -13.36 -8.99
N THR A 85 9.57 -14.33 -9.47
CA THR A 85 10.62 -14.08 -10.44
C THR A 85 9.94 -13.84 -11.79
N LYS A 86 10.07 -12.61 -12.30
CA LYS A 86 9.72 -12.25 -13.68
C LYS A 86 10.51 -13.08 -14.69
#